data_AF-A0A533HNJ8-F1
#
_entry.id   AF-A0A533HNJ8-F1
#
_cell.length_a   1.000
_cell.length_b   1.000
_cell.length_c   1.000
_cell.angle_alpha   90.00
_cell.angle_beta   90.00
_cell.angle_gamma   90.00
#
_symmetry.space_group_name_H-M   'P 1'
#
loop_
_entity.id
_entity.type
_entity.pdbx_description
1 polymer ?
#
loop_
_entity_poly.entity_id
_entity_poly.type
_entity_poly.pdbx_seq_one_letter_code
_entity_poly.pdbx_strand_id
1 'polypeptide(L)'
;MFLKREKKYKKYQAISKSILGFSVLLLILTWLLNLVFGWSILHLFFNIFSFTFILGLCIGAIPDILEKDVNTILADILVIILMIVVLFIL
;
A
#
# COMPACT_ATOMS: atom_id res chain seq x y z
N MET A 1 1.63 -13.07 6.33
CA MET A 1 2.14 -12.12 7.35
C MET A 1 1.03 -11.40 8.10
N PHE A 2 0.00 -10.87 7.43
CA PHE A 2 -1.08 -10.07 8.02
C PHE A 2 -2.18 -10.79 8.85
N LEU A 3 -2.12 -12.10 9.11
CA LEU A 3 -3.33 -12.89 9.48
C LEU A 3 -3.44 -13.37 10.94
N LYS A 4 -2.42 -13.19 11.78
CA LYS A 4 -2.49 -13.54 13.21
C LYS A 4 -2.34 -12.27 14.04
N ARG A 5 -3.45 -11.56 14.29
CA ARG A 5 -3.46 -10.39 15.18
C ARG A 5 -4.64 -10.44 16.13
N GLU A 6 -4.44 -9.95 17.34
CA GLU A 6 -5.47 -9.89 18.37
C GLU A 6 -6.66 -9.03 17.91
N LYS A 7 -7.87 -9.36 18.39
CA LYS A 7 -9.13 -8.67 18.01
C LYS A 7 -9.07 -7.14 18.17
N LYS A 8 -8.14 -6.63 18.97
CA LYS A 8 -7.96 -5.22 19.33
C LYS A 8 -7.65 -4.30 18.15
N TYR A 9 -6.94 -4.78 17.12
CA TYR A 9 -6.47 -3.93 16.00
C TYR A 9 -7.20 -4.13 14.67
N LYS A 10 -8.35 -4.82 14.69
CA LYS A 10 -9.19 -5.06 13.50
C LYS A 10 -9.56 -3.78 12.72
N LYS A 11 -9.74 -2.64 13.41
CA LYS A 11 -10.10 -1.37 12.76
C LYS A 11 -8.99 -0.87 11.83
N TYR A 12 -7.74 -0.84 12.30
CA TYR A 12 -6.58 -0.44 11.49
C TYR A 12 -6.39 -1.37 10.30
N GLN A 13 -6.58 -2.67 10.52
CA GLN A 13 -6.50 -3.66 9.46
C GLN A 13 -7.59 -3.48 8.40
N ALA A 14 -8.84 -3.23 8.81
CA ALA A 14 -9.94 -2.98 7.88
C ALA A 14 -9.70 -1.71 7.05
N ILE A 15 -9.26 -0.63 7.69
CA ILE A 15 -8.93 0.63 7.02
C ILE A 15 -7.78 0.42 6.03
N SER A 16 -6.68 -0.19 6.45
CA SER A 16 -5.53 -0.51 5.59
C SER A 16 -5.94 -1.38 4.40
N LYS A 17 -6.71 -2.46 4.63
CA LYS A 17 -7.18 -3.33 3.54
C LYS A 17 -8.03 -2.58 2.51
N SER A 18 -8.96 -1.74 2.97
CA SER A 18 -9.80 -0.94 2.08
C SER A 18 -8.97 0.06 1.27
N ILE A 19 -8.03 0.77 1.92
CA ILE A 19 -7.14 1.72 1.26
C ILE A 19 -6.27 1.01 0.22
N LEU A 20 -5.63 -0.11 0.60
CA LEU A 20 -4.77 -0.88 -0.30
C LEU A 20 -5.56 -1.44 -1.49
N GLY A 21 -6.72 -2.05 -1.24
CA GLY A 21 -7.56 -2.61 -2.30
C GLY A 21 -8.03 -1.54 -3.28
N PHE A 22 -8.47 -0.38 -2.76
CA PHE A 22 -8.87 0.75 -3.59
C PHE A 22 -7.70 1.33 -4.39
N SER A 23 -6.54 1.48 -3.77
CA SER A 23 -5.33 2.00 -4.43
C SER A 23 -4.86 1.08 -5.56
N VAL A 24 -4.87 -0.24 -5.35
CA VAL A 24 -4.50 -1.22 -6.39
C VAL A 24 -5.49 -1.18 -7.57
N LEU A 25 -6.79 -1.12 -7.30
CA LEU A 25 -7.81 -0.99 -8.34
C LEU A 25 -7.59 0.28 -9.18
N LEU A 26 -7.31 1.40 -8.53
CA LEU A 26 -7.03 2.67 -9.21
C LEU A 26 -5.71 2.65 -9.98
N LEU A 27 -4.67 2.00 -9.48
CA LEU A 27 -3.41 1.81 -10.21
C LEU A 27 -3.61 1.00 -11.48
N ILE A 28 -4.36 -0.11 -11.40
CA ILE A 28 -4.72 -0.93 -12.57
C ILE A 28 -5.52 -0.10 -13.59
N LEU A 29 -6.52 0.65 -13.12
CA LEU A 29 -7.33 1.51 -13.99
C LEU A 29 -6.48 2.58 -14.68
N THR A 30 -5.57 3.21 -13.94
CA THR A 30 -4.63 4.22 -14.46
C THR A 30 -3.72 3.62 -15.51
N TRP A 31 -3.23 2.40 -15.29
CA TRP A 31 -2.40 1.69 -16.24
C TRP A 31 -3.14 1.35 -17.54
N LEU A 32 -4.39 0.87 -17.43
CA LEU A 32 -5.26 0.63 -18.59
C LEU A 32 -5.53 1.92 -19.39
N LEU A 33 -5.82 3.03 -18.71
CA LEU A 33 -6.01 4.32 -19.35
C LEU A 33 -4.74 4.81 -20.03
N ASN A 34 -3.58 4.58 -19.44
CA ASN A 34 -2.30 4.97 -20.02
C ASN A 34 -2.01 4.23 -21.34
N LEU A 35 -2.39 2.95 -21.43
CA LEU A 35 -2.28 2.17 -22.67
C LEU A 35 -3.15 2.71 -23.81
N VAL A 36 -4.31 3.26 -23.50
CA VAL A 36 -5.28 3.73 -24.51
C VAL A 36 -5.05 5.19 -24.91
N PHE A 37 -4.74 6.05 -23.94
CA PHE A 37 -4.73 7.50 -24.14
C PHE A 37 -3.34 8.14 -24.09
N GLY A 38 -2.35 7.53 -23.43
CA GLY A 38 -0.97 8.06 -23.37
C GLY A 38 -0.84 9.46 -22.75
N TRP A 39 -1.82 9.89 -21.94
CA TRP A 39 -1.84 11.25 -21.41
C TRP A 39 -0.82 11.45 -20.28
N SER A 40 -0.02 12.51 -20.38
CA SER A 40 0.93 12.89 -19.32
C SER A 40 0.27 13.12 -17.95
N ILE A 41 -1.03 13.44 -17.92
CA ILE A 41 -1.81 13.59 -16.68
C ILE A 41 -1.96 12.27 -15.91
N LEU A 42 -1.94 11.12 -16.60
CA LEU A 42 -2.04 9.81 -15.96
C LEU A 42 -0.83 9.50 -15.08
N HIS A 43 0.32 10.10 -15.38
CA HIS A 43 1.52 9.98 -14.55
C HIS A 43 1.33 10.67 -13.18
N LEU A 44 0.59 11.78 -13.13
CA LEU A 44 0.24 12.44 -11.87
C LEU A 44 -0.68 11.55 -11.02
N PHE A 45 -1.71 10.97 -11.64
CA PHE A 45 -2.62 10.04 -10.96
C PHE A 45 -1.90 8.79 -10.47
N PHE A 46 -1.00 8.23 -11.27
CA PHE A 46 -0.18 7.07 -10.90
C PHE A 46 0.65 7.35 -9.65
N ASN A 47 1.31 8.52 -9.57
CA ASN A 47 2.05 8.93 -8.38
C ASN A 47 1.16 9.11 -7.15
N ILE A 48 -0.01 9.75 -7.30
CA ILE A 48 -0.96 9.95 -6.18
C ILE A 48 -1.45 8.61 -5.64
N PHE A 49 -1.81 7.67 -6.50
CA PHE A 49 -2.28 6.35 -6.09
C PHE A 49 -1.17 5.48 -5.51
N SER A 50 0.05 5.57 -6.05
CA SER A 50 1.23 4.91 -5.48
C SER A 50 1.55 5.44 -4.08
N PHE A 51 1.43 6.75 -3.86
CA PHE A 51 1.59 7.34 -2.52
C PHE A 51 0.50 6.87 -1.55
N THR A 52 -0.74 6.82 -2.02
CA THR A 52 -1.89 6.30 -1.24
C THR A 52 -1.71 4.83 -0.88
N PHE A 53 -1.16 4.02 -1.80
CA PHE A 53 -0.84 2.63 -1.56
C PHE A 53 0.21 2.46 -0.44
N ILE A 54 1.29 3.23 -0.48
CA ILE A 54 2.32 3.22 0.57
C ILE A 54 1.73 3.63 1.91
N LEU A 55 0.90 4.68 1.95
CA LEU A 55 0.22 5.08 3.19
C LEU A 55 -0.66 3.94 3.74
N GLY A 56 -1.35 3.21 2.86
CA GLY A 56 -2.11 2.02 3.23
C GLY A 56 -1.26 0.92 3.88
N LEU A 57 -0.03 0.71 3.38
CA LEU A 57 0.93 -0.24 3.96
C LEU A 57 1.43 0.25 5.32
N CYS A 58 1.78 1.53 5.44
CA CYS A 58 2.20 2.12 6.72
C CYS A 58 1.11 1.97 7.79
N ILE A 59 -0.16 2.23 7.45
CA ILE A 59 -1.30 2.04 8.36
C ILE A 59 -1.48 0.55 8.72
N GLY A 60 -1.20 -0.36 7.79
CA GLY A 60 -1.23 -1.80 7.99
C GLY A 60 -0.12 -2.32 8.92
N ALA A 61 0.99 -1.60 9.01
CA ALA A 61 2.13 -1.90 9.89
C ALA A 61 1.97 -1.32 11.31
N ILE A 62 1.12 -0.30 11.51
CA ILE A 62 0.84 0.30 12.83
C ILE A 62 0.53 -0.75 13.92
N PRO A 63 -0.35 -1.75 13.69
CA PRO A 63 -0.65 -2.73 14.72
C PRO A 63 0.56 -3.59 15.09
N ASP A 64 1.45 -3.90 14.14
CA ASP A 64 2.65 -4.71 14.41
C ASP A 64 3.66 -3.92 15.25
N ILE A 65 3.74 -2.60 15.02
CA ILE A 65 4.50 -1.67 15.87
C ILE A 65 3.91 -1.62 17.29
N LEU A 66 2.57 -1.58 17.42
CA LEU A 66 1.91 -1.57 18.72
C LEU A 66 2.06 -2.90 19.47
N GLU A 67 2.01 -4.03 18.77
CA GLU A 67 2.24 -5.37 19.32
C GLU A 67 3.73 -5.63 19.63
N LYS A 68 4.62 -4.70 19.23
CA LYS A 68 6.09 -4.77 19.42
C LYS A 68 6.71 -6.05 18.83
N ASP A 69 6.10 -6.61 17.79
CA ASP A 69 6.63 -7.77 17.10
C ASP A 69 7.72 -7.33 16.10
N VAL A 70 8.96 -7.27 16.58
CA VAL A 70 10.11 -6.79 15.83
C VAL A 70 10.32 -7.55 14.51
N ASN A 71 10.08 -8.86 14.49
CA ASN A 71 10.24 -9.65 13.25
C ASN A 71 9.21 -9.25 12.20
N THR A 72 7.95 -9.06 12.61
CA THR A 72 6.88 -8.65 11.70
C THR A 72 7.07 -7.20 11.23
N ILE A 73 7.48 -6.30 12.12
CA ILE A 73 7.82 -4.90 11.78
C ILE A 73 8.93 -4.84 10.72
N LEU A 74 10.01 -5.61 10.91
CA LEU A 74 11.13 -5.63 9.95
C LEU A 74 10.68 -6.09 8.56
N ALA A 75 9.82 -7.11 8.50
CA ALA A 75 9.29 -7.59 7.25
C ALA A 75 8.35 -6.58 6.58
N ASP A 76 7.51 -5.89 7.35
CA ASP A 76 6.62 -4.84 6.83
C ASP A 76 7.43 -3.67 6.25
N ILE A 77 8.49 -3.24 6.95
CA ILE A 77 9.41 -2.22 6.45
C ILE A 77 10.07 -2.68 5.15
N LEU A 78 10.53 -3.93 5.08
CA LEU A 78 11.15 -4.50 3.89
C LEU A 78 10.17 -4.50 2.71
N VAL A 79 8.91 -4.87 2.93
CA VAL A 79 7.85 -4.83 1.92
C VAL A 79 7.59 -3.40 1.45
N ILE A 80 7.51 -2.43 2.37
CA ILE A 80 7.29 -1.02 2.01
C ILE A 80 8.43 -0.49 1.13
N ILE A 81 9.69 -0.77 1.51
CA ILE A 81 10.86 -0.37 0.73
C ILE A 81 10.83 -1.01 -0.66
N LEU A 82 10.53 -2.30 -0.73
CA LEU A 82 10.44 -3.02 -2.01
C LEU A 82 9.35 -2.43 -2.91
N MET A 83 8.18 -2.09 -2.35
CA MET A 83 7.09 -1.46 -3.12
C MET A 83 7.43 -0.04 -3.58
N ILE A 84 8.19 0.73 -2.80
CA ILE A 84 8.69 2.05 -3.24
C ILE A 84 9.56 1.89 -4.49
N VAL A 85 10.50 0.93 -4.47
CA VAL A 85 11.37 0.67 -5.61
C VAL A 85 10.55 0.28 -6.84
N VAL A 86 9.57 -0.61 -6.69
CA VAL A 86 8.72 -1.06 -7.80
C VAL A 86 7.83 0.05 -8.36
N LEU A 87 7.30 0.94 -7.52
CA LEU A 87 6.31 1.95 -7.95
C LEU A 87 6.92 3.28 -8.40
N PHE A 88 8.11 3.64 -7.92
CA PHE A 88 8.70 4.96 -8.18
C PHE A 88 10.02 4.92 -8.95
N ILE A 89 10.69 3.76 -9.01
CA ILE A 89 11.99 3.62 -9.68
C ILE A 89 11.89 2.78 -10.95
N LEU A 90 11.13 1.68 -10.89
CA LEU A 90 10.88 0.78 -12.02
C LEU A 90 9.76 1.31 -12.93
#